data_AF-A0A836WYY4-F1
#
_entry.id   AF-A0A836WYY4-F1
#
_cell.length_a   1.000
_cell.length_b   1.000
_cell.length_c   1.000
_cell.angle_alpha   90.00
_cell.angle_beta   90.00
_cell.angle_gamma   90.00
#
_symmetry.space_group_name_H-M   'P 1'
#
loop_
_entity.id
_entity.type
_entity.pdbx_description
1 polymer ?
#
loop_
_entity_poly.entity_id
_entity_poly.type
_entity_poly.pdbx_seq_one_letter_code
_entity_poly.pdbx_strand_id
1 'polypeptide(L)'
;MINLSKLIIGLLLFKVWVATADADYSNLFIPQIKYEGGHSMPYPTAIDSLLGQIERRTSIETNRGLTQIALSYPKLYRYPFIYMAGSRKFEEFSANDIKRLRNYLSYGGFLLIDDNSSGINSKFDISVRKMIEALFPQVPLKKISRDHSIFRSFYLINRVSGRKQVSPYLEGINIKGRTVLVYSANDLGGAWARDKLGQWTYDIVGGGNRQRQLAIRLGVNIVMYALTLDYKKDMVHLPIILERLKRNKLP
;
A
#
# COMPACT_ATOMS: atom_id res chain seq x y z
N MET A 1 64.73 -9.71 -46.41
CA MET A 1 63.42 -10.40 -46.32
C MET A 1 63.21 -10.90 -44.89
N ILE A 2 62.58 -10.10 -44.03
CA ILE A 2 62.01 -10.53 -42.74
C ILE A 2 60.67 -9.79 -42.57
N ASN A 3 59.66 -10.55 -42.14
CA ASN A 3 58.23 -10.39 -42.37
C ASN A 3 57.55 -9.11 -41.85
N LEU A 4 56.73 -8.53 -42.72
CA LEU A 4 55.77 -7.44 -42.48
C LEU A 4 54.50 -7.91 -41.73
N SER A 5 54.60 -8.89 -40.82
CA SER A 5 53.44 -9.55 -40.17
C SER A 5 53.28 -9.24 -38.68
N LYS A 6 54.06 -8.31 -38.11
CA LYS A 6 54.02 -7.99 -36.67
C LYS A 6 53.47 -6.62 -36.31
N LEU A 7 52.66 -6.00 -37.18
CA LEU A 7 52.06 -4.69 -36.89
C LEU A 7 50.52 -4.64 -37.04
N ILE A 8 49.81 -5.77 -36.96
CA ILE A 8 48.33 -5.81 -37.00
C ILE A 8 47.77 -6.84 -35.99
N ILE A 9 48.32 -6.91 -34.78
CA ILE A 9 47.77 -7.77 -33.70
C ILE A 9 47.72 -7.01 -32.38
N GLY A 10 47.21 -5.77 -32.42
CA GLY A 10 47.09 -4.94 -31.22
C GLY A 10 45.77 -4.19 -31.12
N LEU A 11 44.76 -4.51 -31.94
CA LEU A 11 43.60 -3.64 -32.08
C LEU A 11 42.33 -4.39 -32.50
N LEU A 12 41.90 -5.43 -31.77
CA LEU A 12 40.58 -6.02 -32.07
C LEU A 12 39.88 -6.84 -30.98
N LEU A 13 40.26 -6.76 -29.71
CA LEU A 13 39.52 -7.48 -28.64
C LEU A 13 39.38 -6.71 -27.33
N PHE A 14 39.10 -5.41 -27.40
CA PHE A 14 38.36 -4.77 -26.32
C PHE A 14 36.88 -4.74 -26.73
N LYS A 15 36.22 -5.90 -26.64
CA LYS A 15 34.76 -5.90 -26.48
C LYS A 15 34.51 -5.25 -25.12
N VAL A 16 34.35 -3.93 -25.11
CA VAL A 16 33.71 -3.23 -24.01
C VAL A 16 32.32 -3.82 -23.94
N TRP A 17 32.14 -4.79 -23.05
CA TRP A 17 30.83 -5.16 -22.55
C TRP A 17 30.33 -3.90 -21.86
N VAL A 18 29.63 -3.05 -22.61
CA VAL A 18 28.69 -2.13 -21.99
C VAL A 18 27.64 -3.06 -21.40
N ALA A 19 27.82 -3.40 -20.12
CA ALA A 19 26.72 -3.90 -19.33
C ALA A 19 25.67 -2.80 -19.42
N THR A 20 24.66 -3.00 -20.27
CA THR A 20 23.44 -2.24 -20.16
C THR A 20 22.96 -2.54 -18.75
N ALA A 21 23.10 -1.57 -17.85
CA ALA A 21 22.35 -1.61 -16.62
C ALA A 21 20.90 -1.56 -17.06
N ASP A 22 20.28 -2.72 -17.27
CA ASP A 22 18.84 -2.82 -17.19
C ASP A 22 18.54 -2.35 -15.77
N ALA A 23 18.07 -1.10 -15.68
CA ALA A 23 17.35 -0.68 -14.51
C ALA A 23 16.14 -1.60 -14.48
N ASP A 24 16.22 -2.66 -13.66
CA ASP A 24 15.08 -3.53 -13.37
C ASP A 24 14.02 -2.60 -12.76
N TYR A 25 13.13 -2.10 -13.62
CA TYR A 25 12.15 -1.12 -13.21
C TYR A 25 11.37 -1.73 -12.06
N SER A 26 11.32 -1.02 -10.93
CA SER A 26 10.64 -1.50 -9.75
C SER A 26 9.14 -1.52 -10.03
N ASN A 27 8.65 -2.64 -10.54
CA ASN A 27 7.24 -2.87 -10.78
C ASN A 27 6.56 -3.15 -9.45
N LEU A 28 5.77 -2.19 -8.96
CA LEU A 28 5.07 -2.32 -7.69
C LEU A 28 4.10 -3.50 -7.76
N PHE A 29 4.34 -4.47 -6.87
CA PHE A 29 3.43 -5.58 -6.60
C PHE A 29 2.98 -5.51 -5.14
N ILE A 30 1.67 -5.67 -4.90
CA ILE A 30 1.09 -5.66 -3.55
C ILE A 30 0.47 -7.03 -3.28
N PRO A 31 1.14 -7.92 -2.51
CA PRO A 31 0.54 -9.18 -2.14
C PRO A 31 -0.47 -9.00 -1.01
N GLN A 32 -1.51 -9.84 -1.03
CA GLN A 32 -2.48 -9.93 0.05
C GLN A 32 -2.07 -11.02 1.05
N ILE A 33 -2.15 -10.74 2.35
CA ILE A 33 -1.79 -11.69 3.39
C ILE A 33 -2.87 -12.76 3.53
N LYS A 34 -2.48 -14.02 3.34
CA LYS A 34 -3.25 -15.20 3.71
C LYS A 34 -3.07 -15.46 5.21
N TYR A 35 -4.17 -15.78 5.87
CA TYR A 35 -4.24 -16.18 7.27
C TYR A 35 -5.29 -17.27 7.44
N GLU A 36 -5.22 -17.98 8.57
CA GLU A 36 -6.14 -19.07 8.90
C GLU A 36 -7.42 -18.56 9.56
N GLY A 37 -8.53 -19.24 9.26
CA GLY A 37 -9.87 -18.82 9.66
C GLY A 37 -10.39 -17.57 8.92
N GLY A 38 -11.69 -17.33 9.03
CA GLY A 38 -12.33 -16.17 8.43
C GLY A 38 -12.35 -16.19 6.90
N HIS A 39 -12.22 -15.01 6.26
CA HIS A 39 -12.20 -14.85 4.81
C HIS A 39 -11.11 -13.85 4.43
N SER A 40 -9.92 -14.34 4.07
CA SER A 40 -8.74 -13.53 3.81
C SER A 40 -8.69 -12.89 2.42
N MET A 41 -9.64 -13.19 1.53
CA MET A 41 -9.74 -12.59 0.18
C MET A 41 -11.20 -12.21 -0.18
N PRO A 42 -11.81 -11.26 0.53
CA PRO A 42 -13.20 -10.85 0.27
C PRO A 42 -13.41 -10.28 -1.13
N TYR A 43 -12.38 -9.62 -1.69
CA TYR A 43 -12.44 -8.95 -2.99
C TYR A 43 -11.20 -9.28 -3.82
N PRO A 44 -11.19 -10.40 -4.57
CA PRO A 44 -10.01 -10.84 -5.31
C PRO A 44 -9.45 -9.75 -6.24
N THR A 45 -10.30 -8.99 -6.91
CA THR A 45 -9.87 -7.98 -7.90
C THR A 45 -9.55 -6.61 -7.33
N ALA A 46 -9.67 -6.41 -6.01
CA ALA A 46 -9.53 -5.08 -5.41
C ALA A 46 -8.12 -4.49 -5.57
N ILE A 47 -7.08 -5.27 -5.24
CA ILE A 47 -5.70 -4.82 -5.33
C ILE A 47 -5.25 -4.66 -6.78
N ASP A 48 -5.61 -5.61 -7.63
CA ASP A 48 -5.33 -5.51 -9.07
C ASP A 48 -5.93 -4.22 -9.69
N SER A 49 -7.18 -3.93 -9.36
CA SER A 49 -7.85 -2.70 -9.76
C SER A 49 -7.19 -1.45 -9.18
N LEU A 50 -6.78 -1.48 -7.90
CA LEU A 50 -6.06 -0.38 -7.26
C LEU A 50 -4.70 -0.11 -7.94
N LEU A 51 -3.92 -1.15 -8.24
CA LEU A 51 -2.66 -1.04 -8.98
C LEU A 51 -2.90 -0.41 -10.35
N GLY A 52 -3.95 -0.83 -11.07
CA GLY A 52 -4.33 -0.17 -12.31
C GLY A 52 -4.78 1.29 -12.14
N GLN A 53 -5.34 1.68 -11.00
CA GLN A 53 -5.62 3.10 -10.71
C GLN A 53 -4.32 3.87 -10.43
N ILE A 54 -3.35 3.27 -9.74
CA ILE A 54 -2.05 3.89 -9.44
C ILE A 54 -1.28 4.15 -10.74
N GLU A 55 -1.17 3.15 -11.61
CA GLU A 55 -0.49 3.25 -12.89
C GLU A 55 -1.13 4.32 -13.81
N ARG A 56 -2.47 4.43 -13.81
CA ARG A 56 -3.18 5.47 -14.58
C ARG A 56 -3.03 6.89 -14.03
N ARG A 57 -2.66 7.05 -12.75
CA ARG A 57 -2.72 8.35 -12.06
C ARG A 57 -1.34 8.86 -11.68
N THR A 58 -0.33 8.01 -11.70
CA THR A 58 1.02 8.27 -11.22
C THR A 58 2.04 7.70 -12.20
N SER A 59 3.32 8.01 -12.02
CA SER A 59 4.41 7.42 -12.80
C SER A 59 4.92 6.09 -12.23
N ILE A 60 4.20 5.50 -11.27
CA ILE A 60 4.57 4.19 -10.70
C ILE A 60 4.13 3.09 -11.66
N GLU A 61 5.10 2.31 -12.11
CA GLU A 61 4.86 1.07 -12.83
C GLU A 61 4.37 -0.01 -11.87
N THR A 62 3.38 -0.79 -12.29
CA THR A 62 2.75 -1.81 -11.43
C THR A 62 2.75 -3.17 -12.09
N ASN A 63 2.99 -4.21 -11.29
CA ASN A 63 2.75 -5.57 -11.71
C ASN A 63 1.37 -6.00 -11.19
N ARG A 64 0.50 -6.40 -12.11
CA ARG A 64 -0.89 -6.76 -11.84
C ARG A 64 -1.05 -8.27 -11.80
N GLY A 65 -1.93 -8.76 -10.95
CA GLY A 65 -2.12 -10.19 -10.73
C GLY A 65 -2.62 -10.51 -9.33
N LEU A 66 -3.32 -11.64 -9.22
CA LEU A 66 -3.78 -12.16 -7.95
C LEU A 66 -2.63 -12.88 -7.25
N THR A 67 -2.25 -12.43 -6.06
CA THR A 67 -1.38 -13.24 -5.20
C THR A 67 -1.76 -13.04 -3.74
N GLN A 68 -2.07 -14.16 -3.09
CA GLN A 68 -2.04 -14.25 -1.65
C GLN A 68 -0.73 -14.90 -1.20
N ILE A 69 -0.10 -14.36 -0.17
CA ILE A 69 1.10 -14.93 0.45
C ILE A 69 0.88 -15.11 1.96
N ALA A 70 1.49 -16.15 2.53
CA ALA A 70 1.63 -16.24 3.97
C ALA A 70 2.78 -15.33 4.45
N LEU A 71 2.78 -14.94 5.73
CA LEU A 71 3.91 -14.21 6.33
C LEU A 71 5.22 -15.02 6.35
N SER A 72 5.11 -16.35 6.19
CA SER A 72 6.25 -17.26 6.04
C SER A 72 6.89 -17.25 4.65
N TYR A 73 6.32 -16.50 3.69
CA TYR A 73 6.83 -16.47 2.33
C TYR A 73 8.28 -15.97 2.27
N PRO A 74 9.22 -16.73 1.67
CA PRO A 74 10.65 -16.41 1.72
C PRO A 74 11.02 -15.05 1.14
N LYS A 75 10.23 -14.54 0.16
CA LYS A 75 10.47 -13.26 -0.50
C LYS A 75 9.59 -12.13 0.06
N LEU A 76 8.98 -12.27 1.24
CA LEU A 76 8.12 -11.24 1.86
C LEU A 76 8.79 -9.85 1.85
N TYR A 77 10.07 -9.78 2.21
CA TYR A 77 10.83 -8.52 2.31
C TYR A 77 11.11 -7.84 0.96
N ARG A 78 10.82 -8.50 -0.18
CA ARG A 78 10.90 -7.86 -1.49
C ARG A 78 9.72 -6.92 -1.78
N TYR A 79 8.64 -7.05 -1.01
CA TYR A 79 7.45 -6.22 -1.19
C TYR A 79 7.47 -5.09 -0.17
N PRO A 80 7.54 -3.81 -0.56
CA PRO A 80 7.53 -2.70 0.39
C PRO A 80 6.15 -2.48 1.02
N PHE A 81 5.10 -3.06 0.43
CA PHE A 81 3.71 -2.90 0.83
C PHE A 81 3.01 -4.25 0.81
N ILE A 82 2.33 -4.61 1.91
CA ILE A 82 1.42 -5.75 1.98
C ILE A 82 0.03 -5.30 2.38
N TYR A 83 -0.98 -6.04 1.91
CA TYR A 83 -2.39 -5.77 2.18
C TYR A 83 -2.99 -6.92 2.99
N MET A 84 -3.82 -6.61 3.98
CA MET A 84 -4.60 -7.60 4.72
C MET A 84 -6.05 -7.14 4.76
N ALA A 85 -6.98 -8.03 4.43
CA ALA A 85 -8.40 -7.72 4.41
C ALA A 85 -9.21 -8.88 4.97
N GLY A 86 -10.38 -8.57 5.51
CA GLY A 86 -11.29 -9.59 6.01
C GLY A 86 -12.58 -9.02 6.57
N SER A 87 -13.56 -9.90 6.80
CA SER A 87 -14.89 -9.53 7.31
C SER A 87 -15.36 -10.39 8.47
N ARG A 88 -14.55 -11.36 8.90
CA ARG A 88 -14.87 -12.36 9.93
C ARG A 88 -13.68 -12.51 10.89
N LYS A 89 -13.93 -13.11 12.05
CA LYS A 89 -12.85 -13.54 12.97
C LYS A 89 -11.84 -14.39 12.22
N PHE A 90 -10.55 -14.12 12.43
CA PHE A 90 -9.46 -14.98 12.00
C PHE A 90 -8.69 -15.52 13.20
N GLU A 91 -7.96 -16.62 12.97
CA GLU A 91 -7.16 -17.29 14.00
C GLU A 91 -5.94 -16.45 14.37
N GLU A 92 -5.45 -16.62 15.60
CA GLU A 92 -4.27 -15.88 16.05
C GLU A 92 -3.03 -16.35 15.28
N PHE A 93 -2.22 -15.40 14.81
CA PHE A 93 -0.99 -15.72 14.12
C PHE A 93 -0.01 -16.43 15.05
N SER A 94 0.78 -17.35 14.50
CA SER A 94 1.85 -18.02 15.25
C SER A 94 2.87 -16.99 15.77
N ALA A 95 3.57 -17.32 16.86
CA ALA A 95 4.63 -16.46 17.40
C ALA A 95 5.73 -16.15 16.35
N ASN A 96 6.00 -17.11 15.45
CA ASN A 96 6.94 -16.93 14.34
C ASN A 96 6.43 -15.92 13.30
N ASP A 97 5.15 -15.96 12.97
CA ASP A 97 4.55 -15.02 12.03
C ASP A 97 4.45 -13.61 12.62
N ILE A 98 4.10 -13.49 13.91
CA ILE A 98 4.16 -12.22 14.63
C ILE A 98 5.58 -11.64 14.62
N LYS A 99 6.60 -12.47 14.88
CA LYS A 99 8.01 -12.04 14.82
C LYS A 99 8.41 -11.59 13.41
N ARG A 100 8.00 -12.33 12.36
CA ARG A 100 8.27 -11.97 10.96
C ARG A 100 7.60 -10.66 10.57
N LEU A 101 6.32 -10.48 10.89
CA LEU A 101 5.59 -9.26 10.59
C LEU A 101 6.15 -8.06 11.35
N ARG A 102 6.51 -8.22 12.63
CA ARG A 102 7.20 -7.18 13.40
C ARG A 102 8.52 -6.76 12.74
N ASN A 103 9.34 -7.71 12.32
CA ASN A 103 10.60 -7.43 11.63
C ASN A 103 10.35 -6.73 10.28
N TYR A 104 9.40 -7.23 9.49
CA TYR A 104 8.99 -6.63 8.22
C TYR A 104 8.63 -5.14 8.39
N LEU A 105 7.76 -4.82 9.34
CA LEU A 105 7.35 -3.42 9.60
C LEU A 105 8.50 -2.57 10.16
N SER A 106 9.38 -3.17 10.98
CA SER A 106 10.53 -2.47 11.56
C SER A 106 11.64 -2.19 10.53
N TYR A 107 11.75 -3.01 9.49
CA TYR A 107 12.73 -2.86 8.40
C TYR A 107 12.20 -2.05 7.22
N GLY A 108 11.06 -1.38 7.39
CA GLY A 108 10.53 -0.43 6.43
C GLY A 108 9.47 -0.99 5.49
N GLY A 109 8.96 -2.19 5.74
CA GLY A 109 7.71 -2.64 5.15
C GLY A 109 6.51 -1.84 5.65
N PHE A 110 5.43 -1.86 4.87
CA PHE A 110 4.17 -1.21 5.21
C PHE A 110 3.01 -2.22 5.14
N LEU A 111 2.07 -2.13 6.08
CA LEU A 111 0.86 -2.94 6.12
C LEU A 111 -0.39 -2.06 6.09
N LEU A 112 -1.26 -2.29 5.10
CA LEU A 112 -2.64 -1.79 5.13
C LEU A 112 -3.58 -2.94 5.55
N ILE A 113 -4.32 -2.72 6.63
CA ILE A 113 -5.40 -3.58 7.09
C ILE A 113 -6.75 -2.93 6.74
N ASP A 114 -7.63 -3.66 6.06
CA ASP A 114 -8.95 -3.18 5.65
C ASP A 114 -10.05 -4.12 6.17
N ASP A 115 -10.88 -3.62 7.08
CA ASP A 115 -12.06 -4.34 7.56
C ASP A 115 -13.22 -4.17 6.56
N ASN A 116 -13.64 -5.29 5.99
CA ASN A 116 -14.71 -5.40 5.02
C ASN A 116 -16.04 -5.87 5.68
N SER A 117 -16.06 -6.11 6.99
CA SER A 117 -17.25 -6.59 7.72
C SER A 117 -18.38 -5.56 7.78
N SER A 118 -18.05 -4.28 7.61
CA SER A 118 -19.00 -3.17 7.63
C SER A 118 -19.66 -2.85 8.98
N GLY A 119 -19.00 -3.15 10.10
CA GLY A 119 -19.56 -2.91 11.44
C GLY A 119 -18.55 -2.34 12.42
N ILE A 120 -19.02 -1.54 13.37
CA ILE A 120 -18.22 -1.09 14.52
C ILE A 120 -17.94 -2.32 15.41
N ASN A 121 -16.72 -2.45 15.92
CA ASN A 121 -16.30 -3.57 16.78
C ASN A 121 -16.58 -4.94 16.16
N SER A 122 -16.28 -5.09 14.88
CA SER A 122 -16.49 -6.35 14.17
C SER A 122 -15.64 -7.48 14.75
N LYS A 123 -16.01 -8.72 14.43
CA LYS A 123 -15.18 -9.88 14.79
C LYS A 123 -13.79 -9.83 14.13
N PHE A 124 -13.66 -9.16 12.98
CA PHE A 124 -12.38 -8.94 12.33
C PHE A 124 -11.56 -7.88 13.09
N ASP A 125 -12.17 -6.74 13.44
CA ASP A 125 -11.57 -5.67 14.25
C ASP A 125 -10.98 -6.22 15.57
N ILE A 126 -11.71 -7.10 16.26
CA ILE A 126 -11.23 -7.74 17.50
C ILE A 126 -9.95 -8.57 17.23
N SER A 127 -9.93 -9.39 16.18
CA SER A 127 -8.73 -10.17 15.82
C SER A 127 -7.57 -9.27 15.38
N VAL A 128 -7.84 -8.17 14.66
CA VAL A 128 -6.82 -7.18 14.26
C VAL A 128 -6.19 -6.51 15.49
N ARG A 129 -7.00 -6.06 16.45
CA ARG A 129 -6.50 -5.40 17.67
C ARG A 129 -5.63 -6.35 18.49
N LYS A 130 -6.04 -7.60 18.66
CA LYS A 130 -5.22 -8.65 19.30
C LYS A 130 -3.88 -8.87 18.58
N MET A 131 -3.90 -8.98 17.24
CA MET A 131 -2.68 -9.12 16.45
C MET A 131 -1.76 -7.90 16.63
N ILE A 132 -2.30 -6.69 16.64
CA ILE A 132 -1.53 -5.46 16.83
C ILE A 132 -0.92 -5.39 18.24
N GLU A 133 -1.66 -5.79 19.27
CA GLU A 133 -1.16 -5.89 20.64
C GLU A 133 0.00 -6.89 20.74
N ALA A 134 -0.11 -8.04 20.06
CA ALA A 134 1.00 -9.00 19.96
C ALA A 134 2.20 -8.43 19.17
N LEU A 135 1.96 -7.63 18.12
CA LEU A 135 3.04 -7.01 17.33
C LEU A 135 3.76 -5.92 18.12
N PHE A 136 3.04 -5.01 18.75
CA PHE A 136 3.59 -3.84 19.44
C PHE A 136 2.87 -3.56 20.77
N PRO A 137 3.17 -4.32 21.85
CA PRO A 137 2.45 -4.21 23.12
C PRO A 137 2.49 -2.81 23.74
N GLN A 138 3.54 -2.03 23.44
CA GLN A 138 3.75 -0.69 23.99
C GLN A 138 3.36 0.44 23.02
N VAL A 139 2.96 0.11 21.79
CA VAL A 139 2.61 1.11 20.77
C VAL A 139 1.13 1.00 20.45
N PRO A 140 0.31 1.96 20.93
CA PRO A 140 -1.13 1.89 20.73
C PRO A 140 -1.51 2.17 19.27
N LEU A 141 -2.51 1.45 18.76
CA LEU A 141 -3.22 1.80 17.54
C LEU A 141 -3.98 3.11 17.79
N LYS A 142 -3.61 4.18 17.08
CA LYS A 142 -4.15 5.53 17.30
C LYS A 142 -4.73 6.12 16.03
N LYS A 143 -5.68 7.02 16.19
CA LYS A 143 -6.24 7.81 15.09
C LYS A 143 -5.13 8.58 14.37
N ILE A 144 -5.09 8.48 13.05
CA ILE A 144 -4.16 9.23 12.22
C ILE A 144 -4.65 10.67 12.12
N SER A 145 -3.81 11.62 12.53
CA SER A 145 -4.13 13.05 12.48
C SER A 145 -4.46 13.51 11.06
N ARG A 146 -5.37 14.48 10.91
CA ARG A 146 -5.73 15.06 9.60
C ARG A 146 -4.55 15.72 8.89
N ASP A 147 -3.54 16.14 9.64
CA ASP A 147 -2.28 16.68 9.12
C ASP A 147 -1.21 15.61 8.84
N HIS A 148 -1.60 14.34 8.83
CA HIS A 148 -0.67 13.28 8.46
C HIS A 148 -0.36 13.31 6.96
N SER A 149 0.88 12.94 6.58
CA SER A 149 1.32 12.95 5.18
C SER A 149 0.45 12.07 4.28
N ILE A 150 -0.09 10.96 4.80
CA ILE A 150 -1.06 10.08 4.10
C ILE A 150 -2.19 10.89 3.44
N PHE A 151 -2.70 11.96 4.05
CA PHE A 151 -3.81 12.73 3.47
C PHE A 151 -3.39 13.75 2.39
N ARG A 152 -2.10 13.84 2.10
CA ARG A 152 -1.51 14.74 1.09
C ARG A 152 -0.45 14.11 0.19
N SER A 153 -0.09 12.84 0.40
CA SER A 153 0.96 12.12 -0.35
C SER A 153 0.77 12.12 -1.87
N PHE A 154 -0.45 12.20 -2.40
CA PHE A 154 -0.68 12.43 -3.83
C PHE A 154 -1.82 13.41 -4.07
N TYR A 155 -3.04 13.03 -3.67
CA TYR A 155 -4.21 13.88 -3.58
C TYR A 155 -4.29 14.59 -2.24
N LEU A 156 -4.98 15.74 -2.20
CA LEU A 156 -5.42 16.35 -0.95
C LEU A 156 -6.75 15.72 -0.52
N ILE A 157 -6.76 15.06 0.63
CA ILE A 157 -7.91 14.31 1.15
C ILE A 157 -8.36 14.95 2.46
N ASN A 158 -9.57 15.47 2.48
CA ASN A 158 -10.20 16.06 3.67
C ASN A 158 -11.14 15.09 4.40
N ARG A 159 -11.55 13.99 3.76
CA ARG A 159 -12.48 12.99 4.30
C ARG A 159 -11.99 11.58 4.01
N VAL A 160 -11.90 10.76 5.07
CA VAL A 160 -11.67 9.32 4.94
C VAL A 160 -12.95 8.66 4.42
N SER A 161 -12.80 7.74 3.48
CA SER A 161 -13.92 7.11 2.79
C SER A 161 -13.57 5.69 2.36
N GLY A 162 -14.58 4.90 2.04
CA GLY A 162 -14.47 3.54 1.51
C GLY A 162 -15.75 3.15 0.78
N ARG A 163 -16.04 1.86 0.64
CA ARG A 163 -17.36 1.41 0.14
C ARG A 163 -18.47 1.83 1.10
N LYS A 164 -18.13 1.90 2.39
CA LYS A 164 -19.00 2.34 3.48
C LYS A 164 -18.32 3.47 4.28
N GLN A 165 -19.08 4.11 5.16
CA GLN A 165 -18.61 5.19 6.04
C GLN A 165 -18.80 4.79 7.50
N VAL A 166 -18.07 3.76 7.95
CA VAL A 166 -18.13 3.24 9.32
C VAL A 166 -17.34 4.15 10.28
N SER A 167 -16.16 4.62 9.84
CA SER A 167 -15.29 5.50 10.61
C SER A 167 -14.87 6.73 9.81
N PRO A 168 -14.89 7.94 10.39
CA PRO A 168 -14.44 9.15 9.70
C PRO A 168 -12.91 9.32 9.69
N TYR A 169 -12.15 8.40 10.29
CA TYR A 169 -10.69 8.44 10.41
C TYR A 169 -10.05 7.08 10.04
N LEU A 170 -8.75 7.12 9.77
CA LEU A 170 -7.89 5.93 9.76
C LEU A 170 -7.22 5.79 11.12
N GLU A 171 -6.89 4.57 11.51
CA GLU A 171 -6.00 4.31 12.63
C GLU A 171 -4.63 3.85 12.13
N GLY A 172 -3.58 3.99 12.93
CA GLY A 172 -2.26 3.51 12.55
C GLY A 172 -1.30 3.34 13.72
N ILE A 173 -0.21 2.62 13.44
CA ILE A 173 0.92 2.41 14.35
C ILE A 173 2.09 3.26 13.86
N ASN A 174 2.61 4.10 14.76
CA ASN A 174 3.78 4.93 14.49
C ASN A 174 5.01 4.35 15.21
N ILE A 175 6.06 4.09 14.44
CA ILE A 175 7.36 3.64 14.93
C ILE A 175 8.40 4.65 14.48
N LYS A 176 9.11 5.26 15.44
CA LYS A 176 10.21 6.22 15.18
C LYS A 176 9.83 7.33 14.19
N GLY A 177 8.62 7.89 14.32
CA GLY A 177 8.13 8.99 13.49
C GLY A 177 7.44 8.56 12.18
N ARG A 178 7.49 7.27 11.82
CA ARG A 178 6.87 6.71 10.61
C ARG A 178 5.63 5.89 10.95
N THR A 179 4.53 6.10 10.23
CA THR A 179 3.39 5.18 10.27
C THR A 179 3.70 3.95 9.42
N VAL A 180 3.80 2.79 10.06
CA VAL A 180 4.16 1.52 9.38
C VAL A 180 2.94 0.64 9.09
N LEU A 181 1.85 0.85 9.83
CA LEU A 181 0.61 0.10 9.70
C LEU A 181 -0.55 1.08 9.70
N VAL A 182 -1.47 0.90 8.75
CA VAL A 182 -2.73 1.64 8.65
C VAL A 182 -3.89 0.67 8.74
N TYR A 183 -4.90 1.04 9.50
CA TYR A 183 -6.16 0.31 9.63
C TYR A 183 -7.33 1.18 9.16
N SER A 184 -8.17 0.61 8.30
CA SER A 184 -9.41 1.19 7.80
C SER A 184 -10.59 0.28 8.14
N ALA A 185 -11.66 0.86 8.67
CA ALA A 185 -12.93 0.17 8.92
C ALA A 185 -13.97 0.38 7.80
N ASN A 186 -13.59 1.03 6.70
CA ASN A 186 -14.52 1.57 5.70
C ASN A 186 -14.70 0.69 4.46
N ASP A 187 -14.13 -0.51 4.46
CA ASP A 187 -14.19 -1.43 3.33
C ASP A 187 -13.68 -0.77 2.03
N LEU A 188 -12.37 -0.51 2.01
CA LEU A 188 -11.70 0.08 0.85
C LEU A 188 -11.70 -0.87 -0.35
N GLY A 189 -11.42 -2.16 -0.11
CA GLY A 189 -11.35 -3.18 -1.14
C GLY A 189 -12.63 -3.28 -1.96
N GLY A 190 -13.80 -3.21 -1.32
CA GLY A 190 -15.08 -3.23 -2.03
C GLY A 190 -15.32 -1.98 -2.90
N ALA A 191 -14.71 -0.83 -2.56
CA ALA A 191 -14.77 0.36 -3.40
C ALA A 191 -13.83 0.27 -4.61
N TRP A 192 -12.75 -0.50 -4.51
CA TRP A 192 -11.75 -0.67 -5.55
C TRP A 192 -12.09 -1.78 -6.53
N ALA A 193 -12.75 -2.84 -6.08
CA ALA A 193 -13.03 -4.04 -6.85
C ALA A 193 -13.76 -3.76 -8.17
N ARG A 194 -13.21 -4.32 -9.24
CA ARG A 194 -13.77 -4.31 -10.60
C ARG A 194 -13.85 -5.72 -11.17
N ASP A 195 -14.79 -5.94 -12.08
CA ASP A 195 -14.83 -7.17 -12.86
C ASP A 195 -13.86 -7.11 -14.06
N LYS A 196 -13.81 -8.20 -14.83
CA LYS A 196 -12.95 -8.31 -16.02
C LYS A 196 -13.35 -7.35 -17.15
N LEU A 197 -14.58 -6.83 -17.14
CA LEU A 197 -15.09 -5.84 -18.10
C LEU A 197 -14.83 -4.40 -17.64
N GLY A 198 -14.18 -4.22 -16.48
CA GLY A 198 -13.84 -2.93 -15.90
C GLY A 198 -14.98 -2.25 -15.13
N GLN A 199 -16.10 -2.94 -14.94
CA GLN A 199 -17.25 -2.45 -14.18
C GLN A 199 -17.01 -2.61 -12.68
N TRP A 200 -17.63 -1.75 -11.87
CA TRP A 200 -17.56 -1.85 -10.42
C TRP A 200 -18.36 -3.06 -9.92
N THR A 201 -17.72 -3.94 -9.15
CA THR A 201 -18.36 -5.18 -8.72
C THR A 201 -19.32 -4.99 -7.55
N TYR A 202 -19.09 -3.97 -6.71
CA TYR A 202 -19.89 -3.72 -5.51
C TYR A 202 -20.31 -2.27 -5.43
N ASP A 203 -21.58 -2.04 -5.07
CA ASP A 203 -22.10 -0.70 -4.89
C ASP A 203 -21.53 0.00 -3.66
N ILE A 204 -21.49 1.34 -3.76
CA ILE A 204 -21.19 2.22 -2.65
C ILE A 204 -22.45 2.41 -1.81
N VAL A 205 -22.32 2.29 -0.49
CA VAL A 205 -23.43 2.56 0.42
C VAL A 205 -23.47 4.04 0.79
N GLY A 206 -24.55 4.71 0.41
CA GLY A 206 -24.90 6.08 0.82
C GLY A 206 -24.34 7.23 -0.05
N GLY A 207 -23.07 7.16 -0.49
CA GLY A 207 -22.41 8.32 -1.13
C GLY A 207 -22.07 8.20 -2.62
N GLY A 208 -22.49 7.13 -3.30
CA GLY A 208 -22.37 6.95 -4.75
C GLY A 208 -20.95 7.12 -5.32
N ASN A 209 -20.86 7.57 -6.57
CA ASN A 209 -19.59 7.66 -7.30
C ASN A 209 -18.56 8.60 -6.68
N ARG A 210 -18.99 9.71 -6.07
CA ARG A 210 -18.09 10.66 -5.40
C ARG A 210 -17.34 9.99 -4.25
N GLN A 211 -18.06 9.22 -3.43
CA GLN A 211 -17.46 8.46 -2.33
C GLN A 211 -16.47 7.40 -2.86
N ARG A 212 -16.81 6.69 -3.94
CA ARG A 212 -15.87 5.75 -4.58
C ARG A 212 -14.57 6.42 -5.02
N GLN A 213 -14.67 7.59 -5.67
CA GLN A 213 -13.49 8.32 -6.11
C GLN A 213 -12.63 8.77 -4.92
N LEU A 214 -13.23 9.16 -3.80
CA LEU A 214 -12.48 9.46 -2.57
C LEU A 214 -11.78 8.22 -2.01
N ALA A 215 -12.44 7.05 -2.00
CA ALA A 215 -11.83 5.79 -1.57
C ALA A 215 -10.65 5.36 -2.46
N ILE A 216 -10.76 5.54 -3.77
CA ILE A 216 -9.65 5.26 -4.72
C ILE A 216 -8.50 6.23 -4.49
N ARG A 217 -8.79 7.53 -4.37
CA ARG A 217 -7.76 8.55 -4.08
C ARG A 217 -7.06 8.27 -2.75
N LEU A 218 -7.80 7.81 -1.75
CA LEU A 218 -7.24 7.40 -0.46
C LEU A 218 -6.30 6.19 -0.61
N GLY A 219 -6.69 5.17 -1.37
CA GLY A 219 -5.82 4.03 -1.70
C GLY A 219 -4.52 4.47 -2.37
N VAL A 220 -4.59 5.31 -3.40
CA VAL A 220 -3.40 5.89 -4.06
C VAL A 220 -2.53 6.64 -3.06
N ASN A 221 -3.12 7.47 -2.21
CA ASN A 221 -2.40 8.20 -1.19
C ASN A 221 -1.68 7.30 -0.16
N ILE A 222 -2.33 6.23 0.29
CA ILE A 222 -1.75 5.27 1.24
C ILE A 222 -0.54 4.57 0.62
N VAL A 223 -0.66 4.12 -0.64
CA VAL A 223 0.46 3.50 -1.37
C VAL A 223 1.59 4.51 -1.60
N MET A 224 1.26 5.72 -2.05
CA MET A 224 2.25 6.77 -2.25
C MET A 224 2.99 7.09 -0.94
N TYR A 225 2.28 7.24 0.17
CA TYR A 225 2.89 7.41 1.49
C TYR A 225 3.82 6.25 1.86
N ALA A 226 3.42 5.01 1.62
CA ALA A 226 4.25 3.86 1.96
C ALA A 226 5.58 3.84 1.18
N LEU A 227 5.56 4.27 -0.09
CA LEU A 227 6.72 4.26 -0.99
C LEU A 227 7.62 5.49 -0.86
N THR A 228 7.07 6.63 -0.43
CA THR A 228 7.76 7.93 -0.45
C THR A 228 7.79 8.62 0.91
N LEU A 229 7.16 8.03 1.92
CA LEU A 229 7.03 8.54 3.28
C LEU A 229 6.50 9.98 3.31
N ASP A 230 7.29 10.87 3.86
CA ASP A 230 6.96 12.24 4.16
C ASP A 230 7.59 13.25 3.20
N TYR A 231 8.00 12.84 1.99
CA TYR A 231 8.59 13.73 0.96
C TYR A 231 7.77 15.01 0.62
N LYS A 232 6.51 15.09 1.06
CA LYS A 232 5.63 16.27 0.92
C LYS A 232 5.58 17.19 2.14
N LYS A 233 6.25 16.83 3.23
CA LYS A 233 6.49 17.71 4.37
C LYS A 233 7.74 18.57 4.18
N ASP A 234 8.50 18.28 3.13
CA ASP A 234 9.71 18.98 2.72
C ASP A 234 9.36 20.45 2.40
N MET A 235 10.26 21.37 2.77
CA MET A 235 10.02 22.82 2.67
C MET A 235 9.67 23.28 1.26
N VAL A 236 10.06 22.52 0.24
CA VAL A 236 9.80 22.82 -1.18
C VAL A 236 8.31 22.69 -1.53
N HIS A 237 7.57 21.75 -0.92
CA HIS A 237 6.18 21.46 -1.30
C HIS A 237 5.16 22.10 -0.37
N LEU A 238 5.60 22.52 0.82
CA LEU A 238 4.74 23.10 1.84
C LEU A 238 3.96 24.35 1.36
N PRO A 239 4.56 25.33 0.65
CA PRO A 239 3.83 26.54 0.23
C PRO A 239 2.64 26.22 -0.70
N ILE A 240 2.83 25.34 -1.68
CA ILE A 240 1.81 24.94 -2.65
C ILE A 240 0.68 24.16 -1.97
N ILE A 241 1.01 23.29 -1.01
CA ILE A 241 0.02 22.52 -0.24
C ILE A 241 -0.83 23.48 0.60
N LEU A 242 -0.21 24.43 1.30
CA LEU A 242 -0.91 25.41 2.12
C LEU A 242 -1.85 26.29 1.28
N GLU A 243 -1.41 26.72 0.09
CA GLU A 243 -2.24 27.52 -0.82
C GLU A 243 -3.49 26.74 -1.28
N ARG A 244 -3.33 25.47 -1.65
CA ARG A 244 -4.46 24.60 -2.06
C ARG A 244 -5.40 24.29 -0.90
N LEU A 245 -4.88 24.11 0.31
CA LEU A 245 -5.72 23.92 1.51
C LEU A 245 -6.54 25.17 1.83
N LYS A 246 -5.98 26.37 1.67
CA LYS A 246 -6.72 27.63 1.81
C LYS A 246 -7.84 27.71 0.77
N ARG A 247 -7.57 27.39 -0.49
CA ARG A 247 -8.58 27.38 -1.57
C ARG A 247 -9.75 26.43 -1.31
N ASN A 248 -9.48 25.25 -0.76
CA ASN A 248 -10.53 24.27 -0.40
C ASN A 248 -11.34 24.62 0.87
N LYS A 249 -10.98 25.68 1.61
CA LYS A 249 -11.73 26.19 2.76
C LYS A 249 -12.58 27.42 2.44
N LEU A 250 -12.46 27.99 1.24
CA LEU A 250 -13.32 29.09 0.81
C LEU A 250 -14.70 28.52 0.40
N PRO A 251 -15.80 29.21 0.78
CA PRO A 251 -17.16 28.75 0.54
C PRO A 251 -17.49 28.58 -0.94
#